data_AF-A0A9X3N3Z2-F1
#
_entry.id   AF-A0A9X3N3Z2-F1
#
_cell.length_a   1.000
_cell.length_b   1.000
_cell.length_c   1.000
_cell.angle_alpha   90.00
_cell.angle_beta   90.00
_cell.angle_gamma   90.00
#
_symmetry.space_group_name_H-M   'P 1'
#
loop_
_entity.id
_entity.type
_entity.pdbx_description
1 polymer ?
#
loop_
_entity_poly.entity_id
_entity_poly.type
_entity_poly.pdbx_seq_one_letter_code
_entity_poly.pdbx_strand_id
1 'polypeptide(L)'
;MTITKRVASVALIGAMGVAAVPAAANAAQAPAAQNHTYNIKVNKGILTNGQDVVKATVKVTNPQKNVRDFWSRSTVQQVVREGINNKYQKPYMSEGFRCTPTLDGSMNASTAKFTCKLQGADVPTTVLLTFTAPYLPPTAG
;
A
#
# COMPACT_ATOMS: atom_id res chain seq x y z
N MET A 1 20.54 59.54 -58.38
CA MET A 1 21.47 58.39 -58.24
C MET A 1 22.36 58.72 -57.07
N THR A 2 21.93 58.35 -55.86
CA THR A 2 22.50 58.92 -54.62
C THR A 2 23.47 57.94 -54.00
N ILE A 3 24.67 58.49 -53.85
CA ILE A 3 25.96 57.98 -53.44
C ILE A 3 25.96 57.54 -51.97
N THR A 4 26.41 56.30 -51.77
CA THR A 4 27.49 55.90 -50.84
C THR A 4 27.42 56.27 -49.35
N LYS A 5 27.24 55.21 -48.55
CA LYS A 5 28.00 54.76 -47.35
C LYS A 5 28.51 55.74 -46.28
N ARG A 6 28.59 55.14 -45.09
CA ARG A 6 29.35 55.46 -43.84
C ARG A 6 28.52 56.34 -42.89
N VAL A 7 28.52 56.20 -41.56
CA VAL A 7 29.59 55.76 -40.63
C VAL A 7 28.96 55.39 -39.27
N ALA A 8 29.72 54.64 -38.47
CA ALA A 8 29.97 54.81 -37.03
C ALA A 8 28.90 54.43 -35.99
N SER A 9 29.09 53.22 -35.45
CA SER A 9 29.29 52.86 -34.04
C SER A 9 28.82 53.82 -32.93
N VAL A 10 27.93 53.33 -32.06
CA VAL A 10 27.96 53.63 -30.62
C VAL A 10 27.74 52.32 -29.85
N ALA A 11 28.74 51.96 -29.05
CA ALA A 11 28.67 50.87 -28.09
C ALA A 11 27.78 51.26 -26.90
N LEU A 12 26.87 50.38 -26.51
CA LEU A 12 26.20 50.42 -25.21
C LEU A 12 26.38 49.04 -24.56
N ILE A 13 27.21 49.04 -23.53
CA ILE A 13 27.46 47.91 -22.63
C ILE A 13 26.18 47.71 -21.83
N GLY A 14 25.40 46.70 -22.20
CA GLY A 14 24.21 46.27 -21.46
C GLY A 14 24.58 45.14 -20.50
N ALA A 15 24.59 45.46 -19.20
CA ALA A 15 24.63 44.46 -18.14
C ALA A 15 23.37 43.58 -18.23
N MET A 16 23.52 42.36 -18.75
CA MET A 16 22.48 41.35 -18.69
C MET A 16 22.82 40.38 -17.57
N GLY A 17 22.18 40.61 -16.41
CA GLY A 17 22.10 39.61 -15.36
C GLY A 17 21.61 38.29 -15.97
N VAL A 18 22.41 37.25 -15.82
CA VAL A 18 21.99 35.88 -16.10
C VAL A 18 20.81 35.60 -15.18
N ALA A 19 19.60 35.68 -15.75
CA ALA A 19 18.40 35.16 -15.13
C ALA A 19 18.68 33.68 -14.86
N ALA A 20 18.92 33.35 -13.59
CA ALA A 20 19.00 31.97 -13.14
C ALA A 20 17.68 31.33 -13.53
N VAL A 21 17.70 30.52 -14.58
CA VAL A 21 16.58 29.67 -14.97
C VAL A 21 16.34 28.79 -13.73
N PRO A 22 15.19 28.87 -13.05
CA PRO A 22 14.90 27.89 -12.03
C PRO A 22 14.82 26.56 -12.77
N ALA A 23 15.84 25.71 -12.57
CA ALA A 23 15.77 24.32 -12.95
C ALA A 23 14.53 23.76 -12.24
N ALA A 24 13.49 23.47 -13.02
CA ALA A 24 12.35 22.74 -12.53
C ALA A 24 12.87 21.39 -12.06
N ALA A 25 13.14 21.28 -10.77
CA ALA A 25 13.34 20.01 -10.13
C ALA A 25 12.05 19.24 -10.36
N ASN A 26 12.08 18.26 -11.25
CA ASN A 26 11.07 17.22 -11.31
C ASN A 26 11.11 16.52 -9.95
N ALA A 27 10.35 17.04 -8.99
CA ALA A 27 10.03 16.33 -7.79
C ALA A 27 9.34 15.05 -8.26
N ALA A 28 10.05 13.94 -8.21
CA ALA A 28 9.47 12.63 -8.40
C ALA A 28 8.27 12.55 -7.44
N GLN A 29 7.05 12.65 -7.98
CA GLN A 29 5.85 12.55 -7.17
C GLN A 29 5.93 11.24 -6.42
N ALA A 30 5.98 11.33 -5.09
CA ALA A 30 5.96 10.16 -4.24
C ALA A 30 4.75 9.29 -4.67
N PRO A 31 4.92 7.96 -4.79
CA PRO A 31 3.84 7.05 -5.13
C PRO A 31 2.59 7.37 -4.32
N ALA A 32 1.46 7.61 -4.98
CA ALA A 32 0.21 7.86 -4.28
C ALA A 32 -0.12 6.62 -3.42
N ALA A 33 -0.27 6.83 -2.12
CA ALA A 33 -0.60 5.77 -1.17
C ALA A 33 -1.98 5.99 -0.56
N GLN A 34 -2.78 4.93 -0.49
CA GLN A 34 -4.10 4.92 0.15
C GLN A 34 -4.14 3.88 1.26
N ASN A 35 -4.72 4.25 2.40
CA ASN A 35 -4.92 3.34 3.52
C ASN A 35 -6.43 3.14 3.74
N HIS A 36 -6.84 1.88 3.88
CA HIS A 36 -8.20 1.50 4.21
C HIS A 36 -8.19 0.67 5.49
N THR A 37 -9.20 0.88 6.33
CA THR A 37 -9.38 0.12 7.56
C THR A 37 -10.78 -0.49 7.55
N TYR A 38 -10.86 -1.78 7.85
CA TYR A 38 -12.09 -2.55 7.86
C TYR A 38 -12.24 -3.30 9.19
N ASN A 39 -13.42 -3.18 9.80
CA ASN A 39 -13.80 -4.02 10.93
C ASN A 39 -14.54 -5.24 10.39
N ILE A 40 -13.92 -6.40 10.50
CA ILE A 40 -14.38 -7.66 9.92
C ILE A 40 -14.89 -8.59 11.03
N LYS A 41 -16.15 -9.03 10.90
CA LYS A 41 -16.70 -10.06 11.77
C LYS A 41 -16.21 -11.45 11.37
N VAL A 42 -15.74 -12.21 12.35
CA VAL A 42 -15.27 -13.62 12.25
C VAL A 42 -16.16 -14.54 13.08
N ASN A 43 -15.94 -15.85 13.03
CA ASN A 43 -16.76 -16.78 13.81
C ASN A 43 -16.54 -16.57 15.32
N LYS A 44 -17.65 -16.62 16.07
CA LYS A 44 -17.61 -16.54 17.53
C LYS A 44 -16.81 -17.71 18.12
N GLY A 45 -16.08 -17.44 19.20
CA GLY A 45 -15.29 -18.46 19.90
C GLY A 45 -13.97 -18.85 19.21
N ILE A 46 -13.54 -18.11 18.19
CA ILE A 46 -12.19 -18.26 17.60
C ILE A 46 -11.20 -17.31 18.24
N LEU A 47 -11.61 -16.06 18.49
CA LEU A 47 -10.78 -15.08 19.16
C LEU A 47 -10.91 -15.19 20.68
N THR A 48 -9.86 -14.76 21.37
CA THR A 48 -9.86 -14.66 22.84
C THR A 48 -10.87 -13.63 23.35
N ASN A 49 -11.20 -13.70 24.64
CA ASN A 49 -12.07 -12.75 25.35
C ASN A 49 -13.47 -12.56 24.74
N GLY A 50 -13.98 -13.53 23.98
CA GLY A 50 -15.31 -13.46 23.35
C GLY A 50 -15.40 -12.45 22.20
N GLN A 51 -14.26 -11.97 21.68
CA GLN A 51 -14.24 -11.08 20.52
C GLN A 51 -14.70 -11.81 19.25
N ASP A 52 -15.39 -11.10 18.37
CA ASP A 52 -15.80 -11.60 17.04
C ASP A 52 -15.48 -10.60 15.92
N VAL A 53 -14.75 -9.51 16.24
CA VAL A 53 -14.37 -8.46 15.28
C VAL A 53 -12.86 -8.31 15.23
N VAL A 54 -12.29 -8.32 14.03
CA VAL A 54 -10.88 -8.02 13.77
C VAL A 54 -10.75 -6.76 12.92
N LYS A 55 -9.78 -5.92 13.30
CA LYS A 55 -9.37 -4.75 12.51
C LYS A 55 -8.37 -5.17 11.44
N ALA A 56 -8.75 -5.02 10.19
CA ALA A 56 -7.91 -5.25 9.02
C ALA A 56 -7.49 -3.91 8.40
N THR A 57 -6.22 -3.75 8.09
CA THR A 57 -5.65 -2.55 7.46
C THR A 57 -5.08 -2.90 6.10
N VAL A 58 -5.51 -2.19 5.07
CA VAL A 58 -5.01 -2.34 3.69
C VAL A 58 -4.25 -1.09 3.31
N LYS A 59 -3.00 -1.27 2.87
CA LYS A 59 -2.18 -0.23 2.26
C LYS A 59 -2.09 -0.50 0.76
N VAL A 60 -2.51 0.47 -0.03
CA VAL A 60 -2.45 0.45 -1.50
C VAL A 60 -1.44 1.49 -1.96
N THR A 61 -0.47 1.08 -2.77
CA THR A 61 0.51 1.98 -3.40
C THR A 61 0.21 2.01 -4.90
N ASN A 62 0.22 3.19 -5.52
CA ASN A 62 -0.13 3.40 -6.93
C ASN A 62 -1.53 2.87 -7.28
N PRO A 63 -2.60 3.32 -6.61
CA PRO A 63 -3.95 2.79 -6.84
C PRO A 63 -4.40 3.03 -8.28
N GLN A 64 -4.72 1.96 -9.00
CA GLN A 64 -5.35 2.02 -10.32
C GLN A 64 -6.79 1.52 -10.25
N LYS A 65 -7.69 2.08 -11.08
CA LYS A 65 -9.13 1.78 -11.02
C LYS A 65 -9.47 0.32 -11.37
N ASN A 66 -8.71 -0.29 -12.28
CA ASN A 66 -8.89 -1.67 -12.77
C ASN A 66 -8.61 -2.74 -11.71
N VAL A 67 -7.87 -2.43 -10.65
CA VAL A 67 -7.52 -3.38 -9.58
C VAL A 67 -8.18 -3.04 -8.25
N ARG A 68 -9.12 -2.09 -8.24
CA ARG A 68 -9.77 -1.59 -7.02
C ARG A 68 -10.49 -2.69 -6.23
N ASP A 69 -10.99 -3.71 -6.93
CA ASP A 69 -11.75 -4.79 -6.30
C ASP A 69 -10.89 -5.59 -5.32
N PHE A 70 -9.57 -5.68 -5.53
CA PHE A 70 -8.65 -6.39 -4.64
C PHE A 70 -8.57 -5.80 -3.22
N TRP A 71 -8.87 -4.50 -3.04
CA TRP A 71 -8.96 -3.89 -1.70
C TRP A 71 -10.38 -3.47 -1.32
N SER A 72 -11.38 -4.03 -2.01
CA SER A 72 -12.78 -3.88 -1.63
C SER A 72 -13.05 -4.53 -0.27
N ARG A 73 -14.10 -4.05 0.40
CA ARG A 73 -14.54 -4.64 1.68
C ARG A 73 -14.84 -6.14 1.55
N SER A 74 -15.44 -6.57 0.44
CA SER A 74 -15.82 -7.97 0.22
C SER A 74 -14.59 -8.89 0.16
N THR A 75 -13.63 -8.53 -0.68
CA THR A 75 -12.39 -9.28 -0.86
C THR A 75 -11.58 -9.33 0.43
N VAL A 76 -11.40 -8.18 1.10
CA VAL A 76 -10.69 -8.13 2.38
C VAL A 76 -11.39 -8.99 3.43
N GLN A 77 -12.72 -8.98 3.47
CA GLN A 77 -13.48 -9.80 4.39
C GLN A 77 -13.29 -11.30 4.14
N GLN A 78 -13.26 -11.75 2.89
CA GLN A 78 -13.00 -13.14 2.53
C GLN A 78 -11.61 -13.57 2.97
N VAL A 79 -10.57 -12.80 2.61
CA VAL A 79 -9.17 -13.11 2.99
C VAL A 79 -9.00 -13.19 4.51
N VAL A 80 -9.56 -12.23 5.25
CA VAL A 80 -9.47 -12.21 6.73
C VAL A 80 -10.21 -13.39 7.35
N ARG A 81 -11.43 -13.68 6.89
CA ARG A 81 -12.21 -14.81 7.41
C ARG A 81 -11.55 -16.14 7.08
N GLU A 82 -11.01 -16.29 5.89
CA GLU A 82 -10.30 -17.50 5.48
C GLU A 82 -9.06 -17.73 6.36
N GLY A 83 -8.29 -16.67 6.63
CA GLY A 83 -7.17 -16.69 7.59
C GLY A 83 -7.57 -17.14 8.99
N ILE A 84 -8.57 -16.46 9.56
CA ILE A 84 -8.91 -16.57 10.98
C ILE A 84 -9.80 -17.78 11.25
N ASN A 85 -10.86 -17.97 10.45
CA ASN A 85 -11.84 -19.02 10.71
C ASN A 85 -11.24 -20.41 10.52
N ASN A 86 -10.28 -20.57 9.60
CA ASN A 86 -9.56 -21.82 9.39
C ASN A 86 -8.32 -21.97 10.30
N LYS A 87 -8.06 -21.01 11.20
CA LYS A 87 -6.92 -21.01 12.13
C LYS A 87 -5.59 -21.26 11.41
N TYR A 88 -5.35 -20.60 10.28
CA TYR A 88 -4.12 -20.83 9.50
C TYR A 88 -2.87 -20.42 10.30
N GLN A 89 -2.02 -21.41 10.58
CA GLN A 89 -0.71 -21.23 11.20
C GLN A 89 0.44 -21.23 10.18
N LYS A 90 0.14 -21.47 8.91
CA LYS A 90 1.09 -21.52 7.80
C LYS A 90 0.68 -20.58 6.66
N PRO A 91 1.59 -20.21 5.75
CA PRO A 91 1.24 -19.37 4.60
C PRO A 91 0.13 -19.99 3.76
N TYR A 92 -0.80 -19.16 3.29
CA TYR A 92 -1.93 -19.55 2.44
C TYR A 92 -2.15 -18.51 1.33
N MET A 93 -2.98 -18.86 0.35
CA MET A 93 -3.40 -17.96 -0.71
C MET A 93 -4.92 -17.82 -0.69
N SER A 94 -5.42 -16.59 -0.90
CA SER A 94 -6.86 -16.27 -0.91
C SER A 94 -7.08 -15.02 -1.75
N GLU A 95 -8.05 -15.03 -2.67
CA GLU A 95 -8.41 -13.88 -3.52
C GLU A 95 -7.20 -13.22 -4.24
N GLY A 96 -6.22 -14.03 -4.65
CA GLY A 96 -4.97 -13.53 -5.26
C GLY A 96 -3.94 -12.96 -4.27
N PHE A 97 -4.26 -12.92 -2.97
CA PHE A 97 -3.30 -12.57 -1.92
C PHE A 97 -2.53 -13.79 -1.45
N ARG A 98 -1.22 -13.64 -1.30
CA ARG A 98 -0.38 -14.55 -0.51
C ARG A 98 -0.27 -14.03 0.91
N CYS A 99 -0.85 -14.75 1.84
CA CYS A 99 -0.90 -14.42 3.26
C CYS A 99 0.12 -15.24 4.04
N THR A 100 0.95 -14.55 4.82
CA THR A 100 1.94 -15.17 5.71
C THR A 100 1.56 -14.82 7.15
N PRO A 101 1.21 -15.81 7.99
CA PRO A 101 1.09 -15.62 9.42
C PRO A 101 2.47 -15.51 10.07
N THR A 102 2.57 -14.68 11.10
CA THR A 102 3.69 -14.59 12.03
C THR A 102 3.13 -14.79 13.43
N LEU A 103 3.62 -15.83 14.11
CA LEU A 103 3.22 -16.18 15.47
C LEU A 103 4.16 -15.48 16.47
N ASP A 104 3.64 -14.88 17.54
CA ASP A 104 4.43 -14.16 18.56
C ASP A 104 5.20 -15.12 19.49
N GLY A 105 6.16 -15.87 18.93
CA GLY A 105 7.24 -16.50 19.69
C GLY A 105 7.00 -17.92 20.25
N SER A 106 5.91 -18.61 19.89
CA SER A 106 5.70 -20.01 20.30
C SER A 106 4.78 -20.78 19.35
N MET A 107 4.94 -22.12 19.31
CA MET A 107 4.04 -23.05 18.59
C MET A 107 2.59 -23.00 19.11
N ASN A 108 2.37 -22.36 20.27
CA ASN A 108 1.06 -22.09 20.87
C ASN A 108 0.76 -20.59 20.98
N ALA A 109 1.26 -19.76 20.04
CA ALA A 109 1.06 -18.31 20.15
C ALA A 109 -0.43 -17.95 20.17
N SER A 110 -0.85 -17.29 21.25
CA SER A 110 -2.20 -16.73 21.42
C SER A 110 -2.48 -15.56 20.48
N THR A 111 -1.49 -15.11 19.71
CA THR A 111 -1.62 -14.02 18.75
C THR A 111 -0.91 -14.38 17.45
N ALA A 112 -1.63 -14.23 16.33
CA ALA A 112 -1.09 -14.35 14.99
C ALA A 112 -1.26 -13.04 14.22
N LYS A 113 -0.17 -12.54 13.66
CA LYS A 113 -0.16 -11.40 12.75
C LYS A 113 -0.13 -11.90 11.31
N PHE A 114 -1.12 -11.52 10.52
CA PHE A 114 -1.20 -11.89 9.11
C PHE A 114 -0.75 -10.73 8.24
N THR A 115 0.11 -11.04 7.28
CA THR A 115 0.53 -10.12 6.22
C THR A 115 0.22 -10.72 4.87
N CYS A 116 -0.71 -10.12 4.15
CA CYS A 116 -1.23 -10.57 2.86
C CYS A 116 -0.78 -9.61 1.75
N LYS A 117 -0.05 -10.12 0.77
CA LYS A 117 0.40 -9.36 -0.40
C LYS A 117 -0.29 -9.86 -1.65
N LEU A 118 -0.87 -8.97 -2.44
CA LEU A 118 -1.42 -9.32 -3.74
C LEU A 118 -0.30 -9.88 -4.65
N GLN A 119 -0.51 -11.06 -5.24
CA GLN A 119 0.39 -11.68 -6.21
C GLN A 119 -0.21 -11.63 -7.61
N GLY A 120 0.62 -11.42 -8.63
CA GLY A 120 0.20 -11.54 -10.03
C GLY A 120 -0.51 -10.31 -10.61
N ALA A 121 -0.39 -9.15 -9.98
CA ALA A 121 -0.84 -7.91 -10.60
C ALA A 121 0.30 -7.44 -11.53
N ASP A 122 0.20 -7.67 -12.85
CA ASP A 122 1.07 -7.07 -13.89
C ASP A 122 0.91 -5.53 -13.99
N VAL A 123 0.62 -4.90 -12.86
CA VAL A 123 0.33 -3.49 -12.69
C VAL A 123 1.23 -2.92 -11.58
N PRO A 124 1.58 -1.64 -11.64
CA PRO A 124 2.42 -1.00 -10.63
C PRO A 124 1.74 -0.87 -9.25
N THR A 125 0.47 -1.29 -9.13
CA THR A 125 -0.30 -1.24 -7.89
C THR A 125 0.13 -2.33 -6.92
N THR A 126 0.57 -1.94 -5.72
CA THR A 126 0.85 -2.88 -4.63
C THR A 126 -0.29 -2.83 -3.61
N VAL A 127 -0.83 -3.98 -3.23
CA VAL A 127 -1.82 -4.08 -2.14
C VAL A 127 -1.26 -4.94 -1.01
N LEU A 128 -1.18 -4.35 0.18
CA LEU A 128 -0.72 -4.99 1.40
C LEU A 128 -1.83 -4.97 2.45
N LEU A 129 -2.41 -6.12 2.74
CA LEU A 129 -3.39 -6.33 3.79
C LEU A 129 -2.69 -6.86 5.06
N THR A 130 -3.01 -6.27 6.21
CA THR A 130 -2.49 -6.68 7.52
C THR A 130 -3.60 -6.76 8.54
N PHE A 131 -3.59 -7.81 9.36
CA PHE A 131 -4.52 -7.96 10.47
C PHE A 131 -3.92 -8.84 11.56
N THR A 132 -4.39 -8.66 12.79
CA THR A 132 -3.92 -9.42 13.95
C THR A 132 -5.11 -10.17 14.55
N ALA A 133 -4.93 -11.46 14.79
CA ALA A 133 -5.94 -12.32 15.40
C ALA A 133 -5.40 -12.85 16.73
N PRO A 134 -5.98 -12.44 17.88
CA PRO A 134 -5.68 -13.06 19.16
C PRO A 134 -6.52 -14.34 19.30
N TYR A 135 -5.92 -15.51 19.09
CA TYR A 135 -6.58 -16.79 19.20
C TYR A 135 -6.74 -17.23 20.66
N LEU A 136 -7.78 -18.04 20.93
CA LEU A 136 -7.83 -18.83 22.15
C LEU A 136 -6.68 -19.86 22.14
N PRO A 137 -5.94 -20.03 23.26
CA PRO A 137 -4.97 -21.11 23.35
C PRO A 137 -5.67 -22.45 23.13
N PRO A 138 -5.01 -23.45 22.53
CA PRO A 138 -5.57 -24.80 22.47
C PRO A 138 -5.81 -25.26 23.91
N THR A 139 -7.08 -25.48 24.26
CA THR A 139 -7.42 -26.15 25.52
C THR A 139 -6.76 -27.52 25.47
N ALA A 140 -5.78 -27.74 26.35
CA ALA A 140 -5.25 -29.07 26.61
C ALA A 140 -6.43 -29.95 27.04
N GLY A 141 -6.92 -30.78 26.12
CA GLY A 141 -7.87 -31.85 26.38
C GLY A 141 -7.13 -33.13 26.71
#